data_AF-A0A6H9LMB3-F1
#
_entry.id   AF-A0A6H9LMB3-F1
#
_cell.length_a   1.000
_cell.length_b   1.000
_cell.length_c   1.000
_cell.angle_alpha   90.00
_cell.angle_beta   90.00
_cell.angle_gamma   90.00
#
_symmetry.space_group_name_H-M   'P 1'
#
loop_
_entity.id
_entity.type
_entity.pdbx_description
1 polymer ?
#
loop_
_entity_poly.entity_id
_entity_poly.type
_entity_poly.pdbx_seq_one_letter_code
_entity_poly.pdbx_strand_id
1 'polypeptide(L)'
;MTEQAPKKGMSKGCLIAIIVAFVLIALFVLVAYLYYEDFAKWGTVQLVSSSKVMVAEHADKIDTTQFNAVVDKFIEKFNNEDIDMERFGAAFQNLQGIVADEKISEDEAKTFMQMMIDYYPDLAELAPTGGMIETGMMDSTMIDSMMLDDSTLIE
;
A
#
# COMPACT_ATOMS: atom_id res chain seq x y z
N MET A 1 42.77 36.48 16.37
CA MET A 1 42.27 37.28 15.22
C MET A 1 41.38 36.37 14.39
N THR A 2 40.07 36.38 14.65
CA THR A 2 39.10 35.57 13.89
C THR A 2 38.57 36.43 12.75
N GLU A 3 39.09 36.17 11.55
CA GLU A 3 38.65 36.71 10.29
C GLU A 3 37.20 36.27 10.03
N GLN A 4 36.23 37.17 10.24
CA GLN A 4 34.86 36.92 9.84
C GLN A 4 34.79 36.99 8.31
N ALA A 5 34.64 35.83 7.67
CA ALA A 5 34.38 35.74 6.24
C ALA A 5 33.18 36.65 5.88
N PRO A 6 33.28 37.46 4.82
CA PRO A 6 32.22 38.39 4.45
C PRO A 6 30.96 37.59 4.10
N LYS A 7 29.87 37.81 4.86
CA LYS A 7 28.54 37.29 4.53
C LYS A 7 28.13 37.91 3.19
N LYS A 8 28.41 37.18 2.10
CA LYS A 8 28.04 37.53 0.74
C LYS A 8 26.51 37.65 0.71
N GLY A 9 26.01 38.89 0.62
CA GLY A 9 24.58 39.17 0.62
C GLY A 9 23.91 38.34 -0.48
N MET A 10 23.03 37.45 -0.06
CA MET A 10 22.28 36.60 -0.99
C MET A 10 21.43 37.52 -1.88
N SER A 11 21.60 37.40 -3.20
CA SER A 11 20.86 38.21 -4.18
C SER A 11 19.37 38.16 -3.87
N LYS A 12 18.71 39.33 -3.84
CA LYS A 12 17.27 39.46 -3.54
C LYS A 12 16.41 38.52 -4.41
N GLY A 13 16.87 38.19 -5.63
CA GLY A 13 16.20 37.24 -6.52
C GLY A 13 16.21 35.79 -6.04
N CYS A 14 17.29 35.34 -5.39
CA CYS A 14 17.37 33.97 -4.85
C CYS A 14 16.49 33.82 -3.60
N LEU A 15 16.43 34.88 -2.77
CA LEU A 15 15.54 34.91 -1.61
C LEU A 15 14.06 34.88 -2.03
N ILE A 16 13.68 35.62 -3.08
CA ILE A 16 12.32 35.58 -3.63
C ILE A 16 12.01 34.19 -4.23
N ALA A 17 12.94 33.59 -4.97
CA ALA A 17 12.73 32.26 -5.55
C ALA A 17 12.46 31.18 -4.49
N ILE A 18 13.18 31.23 -3.35
CA ILE A 18 12.95 30.29 -2.24
C ILE A 18 11.57 30.50 -1.62
N ILE A 19 11.15 31.75 -1.41
CA ILE A 19 9.81 32.04 -0.88
C ILE A 19 8.73 31.51 -1.83
N VAL A 20 8.87 31.75 -3.14
CA VAL A 20 7.93 31.24 -4.14
C VAL A 20 7.92 29.71 -4.15
N ALA A 21 9.07 29.05 -4.07
CA ALA A 21 9.15 27.59 -3.97
C ALA A 21 8.44 27.05 -2.72
N PHE A 22 8.63 27.68 -1.55
CA PHE A 22 7.92 27.31 -0.33
C PHE A 22 6.40 27.47 -0.45
N VAL A 23 5.93 28.57 -1.06
CA VAL A 23 4.49 28.79 -1.28
C VAL A 23 3.93 27.75 -2.25
N LEU A 24 4.66 27.39 -3.31
CA LEU A 24 4.24 26.34 -4.24
C LEU A 24 4.16 24.97 -3.57
N ILE A 25 5.14 24.62 -2.73
CA ILE A 25 5.09 23.37 -1.95
C ILE A 25 3.92 23.40 -0.98
N ALA A 26 3.68 24.49 -0.27
CA ALA A 26 2.56 24.62 0.66
C ALA A 26 1.21 24.49 -0.06
N LEU A 27 1.05 25.08 -1.25
CA LEU A 27 -0.15 24.92 -2.08
C LEU A 27 -0.30 23.47 -2.58
N PHE A 28 0.79 22.83 -2.98
CA PHE A 28 0.77 21.42 -3.38
C PHE A 28 0.32 20.52 -2.23
N VAL A 29 0.87 20.71 -1.03
CA VAL A 29 0.46 19.97 0.18
C VAL A 29 -1.01 20.25 0.53
N LEU A 30 -1.47 21.51 0.39
CA LEU A 30 -2.87 21.87 0.65
C LEU A 30 -3.83 21.20 -0.35
N VAL A 31 -3.49 21.20 -1.64
CA VAL A 31 -4.27 20.52 -2.68
C VAL A 31 -4.25 19.01 -2.44
N ALA A 32 -3.09 18.44 -2.12
CA ALA A 32 -2.98 17.02 -1.78
C ALA A 32 -3.80 16.66 -0.51
N TYR A 33 -3.97 17.59 0.42
CA TYR A 33 -4.82 17.40 1.61
C TYR A 33 -6.31 17.46 1.25
N LEU A 34 -6.73 18.44 0.44
CA LEU A 34 -8.13 18.60 0.04
C LEU A 34 -8.61 17.50 -0.91
N TYR A 35 -7.72 16.98 -1.75
CA TYR A 35 -8.00 15.93 -2.74
C TYR A 35 -7.30 14.61 -2.37
N TYR A 36 -7.03 14.39 -1.07
CA TYR A 36 -6.30 13.22 -0.59
C TYR A 36 -6.97 11.90 -1.02
N GLU A 37 -8.29 11.83 -0.92
CA GLU A 37 -9.07 10.66 -1.33
C GLU A 37 -9.01 10.42 -2.84
N ASP A 38 -9.16 11.47 -3.65
CA ASP A 38 -9.07 11.36 -5.12
C ASP A 38 -7.66 10.98 -5.58
N PHE A 39 -6.62 11.50 -4.91
CA PHE A 39 -5.23 11.12 -5.17
C PHE A 39 -4.96 9.66 -4.78
N ALA A 40 -5.48 9.21 -3.63
CA ALA A 40 -5.40 7.82 -3.22
C ALA A 40 -6.14 6.90 -4.19
N LYS A 41 -7.34 7.30 -4.65
CA LYS A 41 -8.11 6.61 -5.70
C LYS A 41 -7.28 6.42 -6.95
N TRP A 42 -6.82 7.54 -7.50
CA TRP A 42 -6.06 7.56 -8.73
C TRP A 42 -4.75 6.76 -8.64
N GLY A 43 -3.98 6.95 -7.56
CA GLY A 43 -2.73 6.24 -7.34
C GLY A 43 -2.93 4.73 -7.22
N THR A 44 -3.98 4.31 -6.52
CA THR A 44 -4.32 2.89 -6.37
C THR A 44 -4.74 2.27 -7.70
N VAL A 45 -5.66 2.90 -8.42
CA VAL A 45 -6.10 2.42 -9.73
C VAL A 45 -4.92 2.27 -10.68
N GLN A 46 -4.00 3.24 -10.66
CA GLN A 46 -2.78 3.17 -11.46
C GLN A 46 -1.89 1.98 -11.05
N LEU A 47 -1.64 1.79 -9.76
CA LEU A 47 -0.82 0.69 -9.24
C LEU A 47 -1.42 -0.69 -9.56
N VAL A 48 -2.70 -0.87 -9.29
CA VAL A 48 -3.44 -2.12 -9.53
C VAL A 48 -3.60 -2.37 -11.04
N SER A 49 -3.70 -1.33 -11.87
CA SER A 49 -3.67 -1.50 -13.33
C SER A 49 -2.28 -1.91 -13.83
N SER A 50 -1.22 -1.31 -13.30
CA SER A 50 0.17 -1.64 -13.63
C SER A 50 0.54 -3.07 -13.23
N SER A 51 -0.02 -3.61 -12.14
CA SER A 51 0.23 -4.99 -11.73
C SER A 51 -0.21 -6.01 -12.78
N LYS A 52 -1.23 -5.73 -13.60
CA LYS A 52 -1.62 -6.60 -14.72
C LYS A 52 -0.49 -6.84 -15.70
N VAL A 53 0.25 -5.78 -16.02
CA VAL A 53 1.39 -5.85 -16.94
C VAL A 53 2.51 -6.67 -16.31
N MET A 54 2.83 -6.40 -15.04
CA MET A 54 3.89 -7.12 -14.32
C MET A 54 3.59 -8.63 -14.17
N VAL A 55 2.33 -8.98 -13.85
CA VAL A 55 1.91 -10.39 -13.75
C VAL A 55 1.95 -11.06 -15.12
N ALA A 56 1.54 -10.38 -16.18
CA ALA A 56 1.62 -10.93 -17.54
C ALA A 56 3.07 -11.15 -18.02
N GLU A 57 4.03 -10.38 -17.53
CA GLU A 57 5.44 -10.47 -17.91
C GLU A 57 6.28 -11.42 -17.06
N HIS A 58 5.86 -11.69 -15.81
CA HIS A 58 6.71 -12.39 -14.83
C HIS A 58 6.06 -13.58 -14.11
N ALA A 59 4.74 -13.72 -14.14
CA ALA A 59 4.02 -14.76 -13.39
C ALA A 59 3.40 -15.81 -14.31
N ASP A 60 4.25 -16.68 -14.86
CA ASP A 60 3.88 -17.67 -15.88
C ASP A 60 2.79 -18.67 -15.47
N LYS A 61 2.63 -18.95 -14.16
CA LYS A 61 1.62 -19.90 -13.65
C LYS A 61 0.35 -19.24 -13.09
N ILE A 62 0.21 -17.92 -13.22
CA ILE A 62 -1.03 -17.22 -12.86
C ILE A 62 -1.95 -17.21 -14.09
N ASP A 63 -3.23 -17.53 -13.88
CA ASP A 63 -4.25 -17.28 -14.90
C ASP A 63 -4.46 -15.76 -15.01
N THR A 64 -3.78 -15.16 -15.99
CA THR A 64 -3.84 -13.72 -16.26
C THR A 64 -5.26 -13.25 -16.61
N THR A 65 -6.13 -14.13 -17.13
CA THR A 65 -7.51 -13.77 -17.44
C THR A 65 -8.31 -13.57 -16.15
N GLN A 66 -8.17 -14.50 -15.20
CA GLN A 66 -8.83 -14.40 -13.90
C GLN A 66 -8.26 -13.26 -13.06
N PHE A 67 -6.94 -13.12 -13.03
CA PHE A 67 -6.28 -12.00 -12.36
C PHE A 67 -6.80 -10.66 -12.90
N ASN A 68 -6.85 -10.50 -14.23
CA ASN A 68 -7.36 -9.29 -14.86
C ASN A 68 -8.84 -9.04 -14.50
N ALA A 69 -9.68 -10.08 -14.47
CA ALA A 69 -11.08 -9.95 -14.10
C ALA A 69 -11.27 -9.48 -12.65
N VAL A 70 -10.50 -10.04 -11.71
CA VAL A 70 -10.49 -9.60 -10.30
C VAL A 70 -10.07 -8.13 -10.22
N VAL A 71 -8.99 -7.75 -10.90
CA VAL A 71 -8.50 -6.38 -10.92
C VAL A 71 -9.52 -5.41 -11.54
N ASP A 72 -10.13 -5.78 -12.67
CA ASP A 72 -11.11 -4.92 -13.34
C ASP A 72 -12.33 -4.67 -12.45
N LYS A 73 -12.84 -5.71 -11.79
CA LYS A 73 -13.94 -5.56 -10.85
C LYS A 73 -13.57 -4.84 -9.57
N PHE A 74 -12.34 -5.01 -9.08
CA PHE A 74 -11.80 -4.20 -7.99
C PHE A 74 -11.79 -2.72 -8.38
N ILE A 75 -11.22 -2.35 -9.53
CA ILE A 75 -11.15 -0.96 -10.01
C ILE A 75 -12.55 -0.37 -10.21
N GLU A 76 -13.49 -1.15 -10.77
CA GLU A 76 -14.88 -0.71 -10.95
C GLU A 76 -15.52 -0.36 -9.61
N LYS A 77 -15.43 -1.22 -8.60
CA LYS A 77 -16.00 -0.96 -7.26
C LYS A 77 -15.30 0.19 -6.56
N PHE A 78 -13.97 0.17 -6.58
CA PHE A 78 -13.13 1.15 -5.89
C PHE A 78 -13.34 2.59 -6.39
N ASN A 79 -13.68 2.76 -7.67
CA ASN A 79 -14.03 4.07 -8.23
C ASN A 79 -15.46 4.52 -7.89
N ASN A 80 -16.40 3.58 -7.75
CA ASN A 80 -17.82 3.88 -7.57
C ASN A 80 -18.25 3.95 -6.09
N GLU A 81 -17.43 3.47 -5.16
CA GLU A 81 -17.72 3.44 -3.74
C GLU A 81 -16.84 4.46 -2.97
N ASP A 82 -17.31 4.86 -1.78
CA ASP A 82 -16.51 5.65 -0.84
C ASP A 82 -15.42 4.75 -0.25
N ILE A 83 -14.18 5.27 -0.17
CA ILE A 83 -13.07 4.49 0.36
C ILE A 83 -13.05 4.61 1.87
N ASP A 84 -13.08 3.47 2.53
CA ASP A 84 -12.66 3.38 3.92
C ASP A 84 -11.14 3.49 4.00
N MET A 85 -10.66 4.72 4.23
CA MET A 85 -9.23 5.04 4.24
C MET A 85 -8.45 4.31 5.34
N GLU A 86 -9.11 3.91 6.43
CA GLU A 86 -8.50 3.15 7.53
C GLU A 86 -8.26 1.70 7.10
N ARG A 87 -9.29 1.05 6.56
CA ARG A 87 -9.20 -0.30 6.01
C ARG A 87 -8.27 -0.36 4.81
N PHE A 88 -8.33 0.66 3.94
CA PHE A 88 -7.46 0.78 2.78
C PHE A 88 -6.00 0.95 3.21
N GLY A 89 -5.72 1.83 4.17
CA GLY A 89 -4.37 2.03 4.70
C GLY A 89 -3.76 0.74 5.28
N ALA A 90 -4.55 -0.04 6.02
CA ALA A 90 -4.12 -1.33 6.56
C ALA A 90 -3.82 -2.35 5.45
N ALA A 91 -4.67 -2.43 4.41
CA ALA A 91 -4.45 -3.30 3.26
C ALA A 91 -3.20 -2.90 2.45
N PHE A 92 -2.97 -1.58 2.29
CA PHE A 92 -1.89 -1.06 1.46
C PHE A 92 -0.50 -1.10 2.10
N GLN A 93 -0.41 -1.14 3.44
CA GLN A 93 0.89 -1.30 4.12
C GLN A 93 1.59 -2.61 3.73
N ASN A 94 0.82 -3.69 3.56
CA ASN A 94 1.34 -5.00 3.13
C ASN A 94 1.85 -5.01 1.68
N LEU A 95 1.49 -3.99 0.91
CA LEU A 95 1.70 -3.89 -0.53
C LEU A 95 2.98 -3.15 -0.90
N GLN A 96 3.48 -2.28 -0.02
CA GLN A 96 4.66 -1.44 -0.31
C GLN A 96 5.90 -2.28 -0.62
N GLY A 97 6.03 -3.47 -0.02
CA GLY A 97 7.13 -4.40 -0.31
C GLY A 97 7.07 -4.94 -1.74
N ILE A 98 5.88 -5.27 -2.24
CA ILE A 98 5.66 -5.86 -3.56
C ILE A 98 5.92 -4.85 -4.68
N VAL A 99 5.48 -3.60 -4.49
CA VAL A 99 5.64 -2.53 -5.48
C VAL A 99 7.10 -2.08 -5.61
N ALA A 100 7.89 -2.16 -4.53
CA ALA A 100 9.28 -1.71 -4.52
C ALA A 100 10.21 -2.55 -5.40
N ASP A 101 9.91 -3.83 -5.60
CA ASP A 101 10.76 -4.77 -6.34
C ASP A 101 10.50 -4.76 -7.86
N GLU A 102 9.53 -3.95 -8.34
CA GLU A 102 9.10 -3.78 -9.74
C GLU A 102 8.74 -5.08 -10.48
N LYS A 103 8.68 -6.20 -9.76
CA LYS A 103 8.40 -7.54 -10.27
C LYS A 103 7.41 -8.20 -9.33
N ILE A 104 6.38 -8.80 -9.91
CA ILE A 104 5.38 -9.55 -9.16
C ILE A 104 5.59 -11.03 -9.45
N SER A 105 6.05 -11.77 -8.45
CA SER A 105 6.12 -13.22 -8.47
C SER A 105 4.72 -13.85 -8.38
N GLU A 106 4.62 -15.15 -8.64
CA GLU A 106 3.35 -15.89 -8.55
C GLU A 106 2.69 -15.78 -7.16
N ASP A 107 3.48 -15.84 -6.08
CA ASP A 107 2.96 -15.79 -4.71
C ASP A 107 2.54 -14.36 -4.32
N GLU A 108 3.24 -13.34 -4.83
CA GLU A 108 2.85 -11.95 -4.68
C GLU A 108 1.58 -11.63 -5.46
N ALA A 109 1.43 -12.17 -6.68
CA ALA A 109 0.20 -12.02 -7.46
C ALA A 109 -1.01 -12.63 -6.73
N LYS A 110 -0.85 -13.81 -6.11
CA LYS A 110 -1.90 -14.43 -5.28
C LYS A 110 -2.20 -13.60 -4.04
N THR A 111 -1.18 -13.13 -3.35
CA THR A 111 -1.33 -12.26 -2.18
C THR A 111 -2.06 -10.97 -2.55
N PHE A 112 -1.75 -10.41 -3.71
CA PHE A 112 -2.38 -9.21 -4.24
C PHE A 112 -3.85 -9.45 -4.59
N MET A 113 -4.19 -10.57 -5.23
CA MET A 113 -5.60 -10.97 -5.42
C MET A 113 -6.32 -11.19 -4.10
N GLN A 114 -5.69 -11.89 -3.15
CA GLN A 114 -6.31 -12.16 -1.85
C GLN A 114 -6.61 -10.86 -1.12
N MET A 115 -5.70 -9.89 -1.14
CA MET A 115 -5.95 -8.57 -0.54
C MET A 115 -7.11 -7.82 -1.21
N MET A 116 -7.25 -7.90 -2.54
CA MET A 116 -8.42 -7.36 -3.23
C MET A 116 -9.72 -8.04 -2.80
N ILE A 117 -9.71 -9.37 -2.60
CA ILE A 117 -10.85 -10.15 -2.09
C ILE A 117 -11.13 -9.82 -0.63
N ASP A 118 -10.11 -9.69 0.22
CA ASP A 118 -10.27 -9.33 1.62
C ASP A 118 -10.90 -7.93 1.76
N TYR A 119 -10.63 -7.04 0.81
CA TYR A 119 -11.25 -5.72 0.72
C TYR A 119 -12.67 -5.77 0.13
N TYR A 120 -12.88 -6.53 -0.95
CA TYR A 120 -14.18 -6.78 -1.58
C TYR A 120 -14.46 -8.30 -1.67
N PRO A 121 -15.10 -8.89 -0.63
CA PRO A 121 -15.25 -10.35 -0.54
C PRO A 121 -16.02 -11.00 -1.68
N ASP A 122 -16.87 -10.25 -2.38
CA ASP A 122 -17.61 -10.72 -3.54
C ASP A 122 -16.74 -10.94 -4.79
N LEU A 123 -15.50 -10.44 -4.80
CA LEU A 123 -14.52 -10.77 -5.83
C LEU A 123 -14.04 -12.23 -5.76
N ALA A 124 -14.27 -12.93 -4.64
CA ALA A 124 -13.90 -14.34 -4.48
C ALA A 124 -14.53 -15.25 -5.55
N GLU A 125 -15.69 -14.88 -6.10
CA GLU A 125 -16.36 -15.62 -7.17
C GLU A 125 -15.58 -15.60 -8.50
N LEU A 126 -14.70 -14.62 -8.66
CA LEU A 126 -13.87 -14.41 -9.85
C LEU A 126 -12.46 -14.99 -9.68
N ALA A 127 -12.09 -15.34 -8.45
CA ALA A 127 -10.79 -15.90 -8.14
C ALA A 127 -10.73 -17.40 -8.48
N PRO A 128 -9.54 -17.93 -8.84
CA PRO A 128 -9.37 -19.35 -9.07
C PRO A 128 -9.75 -20.14 -7.81
N THR A 129 -10.68 -21.08 -7.96
CA THR A 129 -11.15 -21.98 -6.89
C THR A 129 -10.08 -22.95 -6.36
N GLY A 130 -8.86 -22.89 -6.89
CA GLY A 130 -7.74 -23.75 -6.54
C GLY A 130 -6.63 -22.99 -5.83
N GLY A 131 -6.64 -23.03 -4.50
CA GLY A 131 -5.52 -22.62 -3.66
C GLY A 131 -5.66 -21.23 -3.07
N MET A 132 -6.73 -20.98 -2.31
CA MET A 132 -6.64 -19.98 -1.25
C MET A 132 -5.49 -20.43 -0.33
N ILE A 133 -4.47 -19.58 -0.26
CA ILE A 133 -3.37 -19.76 0.68
C ILE A 133 -4.04 -19.81 2.06
N GLU A 134 -3.88 -20.95 2.72
CA GLU A 134 -4.14 -21.16 4.14
C GLU A 134 -3.15 -20.28 4.92
N THR A 135 -3.21 -18.97 4.71
CA THR A 135 -2.35 -17.98 5.34
C THR A 135 -2.89 -17.87 6.74
N GLY A 136 -2.20 -18.55 7.66
CA GLY A 136 -2.60 -18.75 9.03
C GLY A 136 -3.27 -17.53 9.63
N MET A 137 -4.56 -17.67 9.92
CA MET A 137 -5.09 -17.10 11.14
C MET A 137 -4.17 -17.62 12.25
N MET A 138 -3.25 -16.77 12.71
CA MET A 138 -2.55 -17.01 13.96
C MET A 138 -3.63 -17.18 15.01
N ASP A 139 -3.85 -18.43 15.37
CA ASP A 139 -4.70 -18.86 16.45
C ASP A 139 -4.20 -18.17 17.74
N SER A 140 -4.86 -17.07 18.10
CA SER A 140 -4.55 -16.25 19.26
C SER A 140 -4.82 -16.98 20.59
N THR A 141 -5.12 -18.28 20.56
CA THR A 141 -5.40 -19.08 21.76
C THR A 141 -4.15 -19.67 22.43
N MET A 142 -2.94 -19.57 21.86
CA MET A 142 -1.73 -20.15 22.49
C MET A 142 -1.01 -19.28 23.53
N ILE A 143 -1.50 -18.07 23.84
CA ILE A 143 -0.87 -17.22 24.88
C ILE A 143 -1.34 -17.58 26.31
N ASP A 144 -2.41 -18.36 26.48
CA ASP A 144 -3.02 -18.59 27.80
C ASP A 144 -2.50 -19.82 28.58
N SER A 145 -1.46 -20.51 28.08
CA SER A 145 -0.97 -21.77 28.70
C SER A 145 0.41 -21.71 29.36
N MET A 146 1.07 -20.55 29.41
CA MET A 146 2.43 -20.43 30.01
C MET A 146 2.48 -19.73 31.38
N MET A 147 1.35 -19.42 32.01
CA MET A 147 1.30 -18.62 33.26
C MET A 147 0.90 -19.40 34.52
N LEU A 148 0.94 -20.74 34.52
CA LEU A 148 0.62 -21.53 35.71
C LEU A 148 1.55 -22.74 35.88
N ASP A 149 2.78 -22.53 36.35
CA ASP A 149 3.42 -23.41 37.36
C ASP A 149 4.74 -22.80 37.87
N ASP A 150 4.69 -21.90 38.87
CA ASP A 150 5.86 -21.61 39.71
C ASP A 150 5.42 -21.34 41.16
N SER A 151 4.71 -22.30 41.73
CA SER A 151 4.50 -22.36 43.18
C SER A 151 4.72 -23.78 43.69
N THR A 152 5.94 -24.28 43.53
CA THR A 152 6.40 -25.44 44.30
C THR A 152 7.48 -25.04 45.30
N LEU A 153 7.06 -25.08 46.57
CA LEU A 153 7.79 -25.63 47.71
C LEU A 153 9.03 -24.85 48.21
N ILE A 154 8.76 -23.93 49.13
CA ILE A 154 9.66 -23.65 50.25
C ILE A 154 9.08 -24.36 51.48
N GLU A 155 9.69 -25.49 51.85
CA GLU A 155 9.81 -25.96 53.24
C GLU A 155 11.28 -26.21 53.54
#